data_AF-A0A8J5MY75-F1
#
_entry.id   AF-A0A8J5MY75-F1
#
_cell.length_a   1.000
_cell.length_b   1.000
_cell.length_c   1.000
_cell.angle_alpha   90.00
_cell.angle_beta   90.00
_cell.angle_gamma   90.00
#
_symmetry.space_group_name_H-M   'P 1'
#
loop_
_entity.id
_entity.type
_entity.pdbx_description
1 polymer ?
#
loop_
_entity_poly.entity_id
_entity_poly.type
_entity_poly.pdbx_seq_one_letter_code
_entity_poly.pdbx_strand_id
1 'polypeptide(L)'
;MSHTSQLCEASLIVKVKEHPHLYDIHHKDYKDSRKCIQTWTLIARDLGCWGEWKMCKERWRTLRDVYVRNRKSIMVGETMRKKPRWRFFDQMNFLDAYVNHRPPDPEVYAILAR
;
A
#
# COMPACT_ATOMS: atom_id res chain seq x y z
N MET A 1 9.47 13.02 -28.91
CA MET A 1 8.98 11.66 -28.63
C MET A 1 8.84 11.54 -27.12
N SER A 2 7.63 11.76 -26.60
CA SER A 2 7.37 11.64 -25.16
C SER A 2 7.17 10.16 -24.85
N HIS A 3 8.20 9.49 -24.35
CA HIS A 3 8.03 8.16 -23.77
C HIS A 3 7.25 8.32 -22.46
N THR A 4 5.93 8.23 -22.53
CA THR A 4 5.07 8.01 -21.36
C THR A 4 5.42 6.64 -20.79
N SER A 5 6.34 6.62 -19.85
CA SER A 5 6.79 5.39 -19.19
C SER A 5 5.63 4.84 -18.36
N GLN A 6 4.99 3.78 -18.87
CA GLN A 6 3.88 3.13 -18.19
C GLN A 6 4.38 2.46 -16.92
N LEU A 7 3.93 2.94 -15.76
CA LEU A 7 4.27 2.39 -14.46
C LEU A 7 3.56 1.06 -14.23
N CYS A 8 4.32 -0.03 -14.08
CA CYS A 8 3.80 -1.35 -13.70
C CYS A 8 3.54 -1.39 -12.18
N GLU A 9 2.28 -1.55 -11.75
CA GLU A 9 1.95 -1.57 -10.32
C GLU A 9 2.51 -2.80 -9.59
N ALA A 10 2.59 -3.95 -10.27
CA ALA A 10 3.19 -5.15 -9.67
C ALA A 10 4.67 -4.92 -9.32
N SER A 11 5.44 -4.36 -10.25
CA SER A 11 6.84 -4.03 -10.03
C SER A 11 7.01 -2.95 -8.95
N LEU A 12 6.11 -1.97 -8.90
CA LEU A 12 6.08 -0.96 -7.83
C LEU A 12 5.89 -1.59 -6.45
N ILE A 13 4.94 -2.52 -6.31
CA ILE A 13 4.68 -3.21 -5.04
C ILE A 13 5.93 -3.97 -4.57
N VAL A 14 6.57 -4.72 -5.47
CA VAL A 14 7.80 -5.47 -5.16
C VAL A 14 8.90 -4.53 -4.68
N LYS A 15 9.16 -3.43 -5.41
CA LYS A 15 10.19 -2.45 -5.05
C LYS A 15 9.90 -1.74 -3.73
N VAL A 16 8.64 -1.36 -3.47
CA VAL A 16 8.28 -0.72 -2.20
C VAL A 16 8.43 -1.69 -1.04
N LYS A 17 8.08 -2.97 -1.21
CA LYS A 17 8.23 -4.02 -0.18
C LYS A 17 9.68 -4.18 0.31
N GLU A 18 10.66 -3.92 -0.55
CA GLU A 18 12.10 -3.94 -0.20
C GLU A 18 12.53 -2.76 0.70
N HIS A 19 11.64 -1.78 0.90
CA HIS A 19 11.94 -0.51 1.58
C HIS A 19 10.91 -0.20 2.68
N PRO A 20 10.99 -0.87 3.85
CA PRO A 20 10.00 -0.73 4.93
C PRO A 20 9.78 0.69 5.42
N HIS A 21 10.80 1.55 5.40
CA HIS A 21 10.69 2.95 5.79
C HIS A 21 9.70 3.77 4.95
N LEU A 22 9.22 3.25 3.83
CA LEU A 22 8.18 3.90 3.01
C LEU A 22 6.76 3.64 3.51
N TYR A 23 6.52 2.63 4.35
CA TYR A 23 5.17 2.23 4.76
C TYR A 23 5.02 1.87 6.24
N ASP A 24 6.11 1.49 6.91
CA ASP A 24 6.16 1.19 8.34
C ASP A 24 6.36 2.47 9.16
N ILE A 25 5.33 2.88 9.89
CA ILE A 25 5.33 4.09 10.72
C ILE A 25 6.28 4.01 11.92
N HIS A 26 6.68 2.79 12.31
CA HIS A 26 7.58 2.53 13.43
C HIS A 26 9.04 2.41 12.98
N HIS A 27 9.29 2.41 11.67
CA HIS A 27 10.65 2.37 11.15
C HIS A 27 11.38 3.68 11.48
N LYS A 28 12.62 3.57 11.99
CA LYS A 28 13.45 4.73 12.42
C LYS A 28 13.58 5.83 11.35
N ASP A 29 13.63 5.42 10.09
CA ASP A 29 13.80 6.29 8.94
C ASP A 29 12.48 6.79 8.32
N TYR A 30 11.31 6.40 8.83
CA TYR A 30 10.01 6.78 8.27
C TYR A 30 9.78 8.30 8.22
N LYS A 31 10.30 9.02 9.22
CA LYS A 31 10.21 10.49 9.32
C LYS A 31 11.31 11.21 8.55
N ASP A 32 12.30 10.50 8.02
CA ASP A 32 13.37 11.10 7.23
C ASP A 32 12.86 11.34 5.80
N SER A 33 12.39 12.57 5.56
CA SER A 33 11.87 13.00 4.26
C SER A 33 12.92 12.92 3.16
N ARG A 34 14.20 13.20 3.47
CA ARG A 34 15.30 13.13 2.49
C ARG A 34 15.52 11.69 2.04
N LYS A 35 15.60 10.76 2.99
CA LYS A 35 15.76 9.33 2.71
C LYS A 35 14.56 8.77 1.95
N CYS A 36 13.34 9.17 2.33
CA CYS A 36 12.14 8.78 1.59
C CYS A 36 12.18 9.26 0.13
N ILE A 37 12.53 10.53 -0.12
CA ILE A 37 12.64 11.08 -1.49
C ILE A 37 13.72 10.36 -2.29
N GLN A 38 14.88 10.08 -1.69
CA GLN A 38 15.96 9.33 -2.33
C GLN A 38 15.49 7.94 -2.73
N THR A 39 14.83 7.20 -1.83
CA THR A 39 14.32 5.87 -2.13
C THR A 39 13.25 5.89 -3.21
N TRP A 40 12.29 6.82 -3.17
CA TRP A 40 11.31 6.97 -4.25
C TRP A 40 11.96 7.29 -5.60
N THR A 41 13.03 8.09 -5.60
CA THR A 41 13.79 8.41 -6.81
C THR A 41 14.50 7.17 -7.37
N LEU A 42 15.08 6.34 -6.49
CA LEU A 42 15.69 5.07 -6.86
C LEU A 42 14.65 4.09 -7.43
N ILE A 43 13.50 3.94 -6.79
CA ILE A 43 12.39 3.09 -7.30
C ILE A 43 11.95 3.58 -8.68
N ALA A 44 11.72 4.89 -8.84
CA ALA A 44 11.26 5.46 -10.10
C ALA A 44 12.26 5.20 -11.23
N ARG A 45 13.55 5.37 -10.95
CA ARG A 45 14.64 5.01 -11.87
C ARG A 45 14.62 3.53 -12.24
N ASP A 46 14.54 2.64 -11.25
CA ASP A 46 14.54 1.20 -11.45
C ASP A 46 13.31 0.71 -12.26
N LEU A 47 12.20 1.48 -12.22
CA LEU A 47 10.98 1.22 -12.99
C LEU A 47 10.95 1.92 -14.35
N GLY A 48 12.00 2.64 -14.73
CA GLY A 48 12.07 3.39 -15.99
C GLY A 48 11.31 4.72 -15.98
N CYS A 49 10.74 5.14 -14.85
CA CYS A 49 10.02 6.40 -14.66
C CYS A 49 10.97 7.50 -14.16
N TRP A 50 12.04 7.78 -14.90
CA TRP A 50 13.07 8.75 -14.50
C TRP A 50 12.47 10.13 -14.21
N GLY A 51 12.78 10.71 -13.06
CA GLY A 51 12.24 12.01 -12.62
C GLY A 51 10.82 11.98 -12.03
N GLU A 52 10.07 10.88 -12.21
CA GLU A 52 8.65 10.76 -11.85
C GLU A 52 8.41 10.04 -10.52
N TRP A 53 9.27 10.29 -9.54
CA TRP A 53 9.17 9.64 -8.22
C TRP A 53 7.89 9.98 -7.47
N LYS A 54 7.35 11.19 -7.70
CA LYS A 54 6.07 11.63 -7.13
C LYS A 54 4.90 10.78 -7.66
N MET A 55 4.91 10.45 -8.95
CA MET A 55 3.92 9.56 -9.57
C MET A 55 3.98 8.15 -8.96
N CYS A 56 5.18 7.62 -8.73
CA CYS A 56 5.35 6.32 -8.07
C CYS A 56 4.76 6.33 -6.65
N LYS A 57 5.05 7.40 -5.88
CA LYS A 57 4.51 7.59 -4.53
C LYS A 57 2.98 7.71 -4.52
N GLU A 58 2.41 8.49 -5.43
CA GLU A 58 0.95 8.65 -5.55
C GLU A 58 0.28 7.34 -5.95
N ARG A 59 0.86 6.62 -6.91
CA ARG A 59 0.35 5.30 -7.31
C ARG A 59 0.39 4.31 -6.15
N TRP A 60 1.48 4.28 -5.39
CA TRP A 60 1.59 3.45 -4.18
C TRP A 60 0.52 3.80 -3.14
N ARG A 61 0.25 5.09 -2.91
CA ARG A 61 -0.81 5.54 -2.00
C ARG A 61 -2.17 4.97 -2.42
N THR A 62 -2.53 5.08 -3.70
CA THR A 62 -3.80 4.55 -4.22
C THR A 62 -3.90 3.03 -4.05
N LEU A 63 -2.81 2.29 -4.31
CA LEU A 63 -2.76 0.84 -4.07
C LEU A 63 -2.97 0.50 -2.58
N ARG A 64 -2.27 1.21 -1.69
CA ARG A 64 -2.41 1.02 -0.24
C ARG A 64 -3.83 1.34 0.24
N ASP A 65 -4.45 2.42 -0.23
CA ASP A 65 -5.81 2.79 0.15
C ASP A 65 -6.83 1.71 -0.26
N VAL A 66 -6.69 1.16 -1.46
CA VAL A 66 -7.51 0.02 -1.91
C VAL A 66 -7.27 -1.22 -1.06
N TYR A 67 -6.00 -1.53 -0.73
CA TYR A 67 -5.66 -2.66 0.13
C TYR A 67 -6.31 -2.52 1.53
N VAL A 68 -6.14 -1.37 2.18
CA VAL A 68 -6.69 -1.08 3.51
C VAL A 68 -8.21 -1.19 3.51
N ARG A 69 -8.89 -0.66 2.50
CA ARG A 69 -10.36 -0.77 2.37
C ARG A 69 -10.79 -2.23 2.26
N ASN A 70 -10.15 -3.00 1.38
CA ASN A 70 -10.45 -4.42 1.22
C ASN A 70 -10.21 -5.21 2.52
N ARG A 71 -9.11 -4.94 3.24
CA ARG A 71 -8.83 -5.58 4.54
C ARG A 71 -9.88 -5.24 5.59
N LYS A 72 -10.31 -3.98 5.66
CA LYS A 72 -11.39 -3.56 6.58
C LYS A 72 -12.70 -4.29 6.30
N SER A 73 -13.11 -4.41 5.03
CA SER A 73 -14.35 -5.13 4.67
C SER A 73 -14.29 -6.64 4.93
N ILE A 74 -13.10 -7.25 4.95
CA ILE A 74 -12.93 -8.64 5.41
C ILE A 74 -13.10 -8.71 6.93
N MET A 75 -12.46 -7.81 7.67
CA MET A 75 -12.50 -7.78 9.13
C MET A 75 -13.93 -7.58 9.66
N VAL A 76 -14.71 -6.70 9.05
CA VAL A 76 -16.12 -6.41 9.45
C VAL A 76 -17.10 -7.49 8.96
N GLY A 77 -16.64 -8.49 8.20
CA GLY A 77 -17.52 -9.54 7.68
C GLY A 77 -18.43 -9.10 6.54
N GLU A 78 -18.29 -7.90 5.96
CA GLU A 78 -19.06 -7.48 4.78
C GLU A 78 -18.82 -8.41 3.58
N THR A 79 -17.64 -9.04 3.55
CA THR A 79 -17.26 -10.05 2.56
C THR A 79 -17.19 -11.44 3.19
N MET A 80 -18.26 -11.84 3.89
CA MET A 80 -18.32 -13.02 4.78
C MET A 80 -17.70 -14.34 4.30
N ARG A 81 -17.37 -14.56 3.01
CA ARG A 81 -16.78 -15.83 2.55
C ARG A 81 -15.79 -15.74 1.39
N LYS A 82 -15.41 -14.54 0.90
CA LYS A 82 -14.61 -14.45 -0.33
C LYS A 82 -13.51 -13.40 -0.23
N LYS A 83 -12.27 -13.87 -0.42
CA LYS A 83 -11.10 -13.04 -0.64
C LYS A 83 -11.38 -12.00 -1.75
N PRO A 84 -10.95 -10.73 -1.57
CA PRO A 84 -11.12 -9.70 -2.58
C PRO A 84 -10.57 -10.14 -3.94
N ARG A 85 -11.32 -9.87 -5.02
CA ARG A 85 -10.91 -10.17 -6.41
C ARG A 85 -9.81 -9.25 -6.93
N TRP A 86 -9.27 -8.38 -6.09
CA TRP A 86 -8.27 -7.42 -6.51
C TRP A 86 -6.92 -8.09 -6.70
N ARG A 87 -6.39 -8.02 -7.93
CA ARG A 87 -5.19 -8.77 -8.37
C ARG A 87 -3.92 -8.54 -7.53
N PHE A 88 -3.82 -7.41 -6.83
CA PHE A 88 -2.66 -7.05 -6.01
C PHE A 88 -2.84 -7.37 -4.52
N PHE A 89 -4.02 -7.85 -4.11
CA PHE A 89 -4.35 -8.08 -2.71
C PHE A 89 -3.35 -9.02 -2.03
N ASP A 90 -2.98 -10.12 -2.70
CA ASP A 90 -2.00 -11.06 -2.19
C ASP A 90 -0.59 -10.51 -2.13
N GLN A 91 -0.19 -9.75 -3.15
CA GLN A 91 1.15 -9.17 -3.20
C GLN A 91 1.36 -8.12 -2.10
N MET A 92 0.27 -7.54 -1.59
CA MET A 92 0.29 -6.51 -0.55
C MET A 92 -0.02 -7.05 0.85
N ASN A 93 -0.12 -8.38 1.03
CA ASN A 93 -0.40 -9.00 2.33
C ASN A 93 0.63 -8.66 3.42
N PHE A 94 1.87 -8.33 3.04
CA PHE A 94 2.91 -7.90 3.96
C PHE A 94 2.55 -6.63 4.75
N LEU A 95 1.60 -5.83 4.26
CA LEU A 95 1.13 -4.63 4.94
C LEU A 95 0.27 -4.93 6.17
N ASP A 96 -0.19 -6.17 6.36
CA ASP A 96 -1.01 -6.56 7.51
C ASP A 96 -0.34 -6.25 8.86
N ALA A 97 0.99 -6.37 8.94
CA ALA A 97 1.74 -6.05 10.15
C ALA A 97 1.89 -4.53 10.42
N TYR A 98 1.57 -3.68 9.43
CA TYR A 98 1.87 -2.24 9.45
C TYR A 98 0.63 -1.36 9.29
N VAL A 99 -0.49 -1.94 8.87
CA VAL A 99 -1.78 -1.26 8.78
C VAL A 99 -2.47 -1.43 10.13
N ASN A 100 -2.38 -0.41 10.97
CA ASN A 100 -3.16 -0.34 12.20
C ASN A 100 -4.65 -0.33 11.84
N HIS A 101 -5.29 -1.48 11.97
CA HIS A 101 -6.73 -1.55 12.04
C HIS A 101 -7.12 -0.84 13.33
N ARG A 102 -7.60 0.41 13.26
CA ARG A 102 -8.46 0.92 14.32
C ARG A 102 -9.58 -0.12 14.42
N PRO A 103 -9.73 -0.85 15.55
CA PRO A 103 -10.81 -1.80 15.67
C PRO A 103 -12.11 -1.03 15.38
N PRO A 104 -12.99 -1.58 14.53
CA PRO A 104 -14.35 -1.07 14.37
C PRO A 104 -14.94 -0.82 15.76
N ASP A 105 -15.71 0.25 15.88
CA ASP A 105 -16.41 0.61 17.11
C ASP A 105 -17.06 -0.65 17.72
N PRO A 106 -16.84 -0.95 19.02
CA PRO A 106 -17.45 -2.10 19.68
C PRO A 106 -18.96 -2.21 19.46
N GLU A 107 -19.67 -1.09 19.31
CA GLU A 107 -21.11 -1.08 19.00
C GLU A 107 -21.42 -1.68 17.63
N VAL A 108 -20.59 -1.43 16.62
CA VAL A 108 -20.79 -1.95 15.25
C VAL A 108 -20.56 -3.47 15.21
N TYR A 109 -19.60 -3.99 15.98
CA TYR A 109 -19.38 -5.44 16.11
C TYR A 109 -20.54 -6.15 16.82
N ALA A 110 -21.13 -5.52 17.85
CA ALA A 110 -22.24 -6.10 18.61
C ALA A 110 -23.53 -6.24 17.78
N ILE A 111 -23.75 -5.35 16.80
CA ILE A 111 -24.91 -5.40 15.90
C ILE A 111 -24.79 -6.54 14.88
N LEU A 112 -23.58 -6.89 14.45
CA LEU A 112 -23.33 -7.93 13.43
C LEU A 112 -23.24 -9.35 14.01
N ALA A 113 -23.11 -9.48 15.34
CA ALA A 113 -23.00 -10.76 16.05
C ALA A 113 -24.35 -11.28 16.61
N ARG A 114 -25.47 -10.62 16.29
CA ARG A 114 -26.84 -11.04 16.57
C ARG A 114 -27.51 -11.53 15.29
#